data_AF-A0A0B4VMJ6-F1
#
_entry.id   AF-A0A0B4VMJ6-F1
#
_cell.length_a   1.000
_cell.length_b   1.000
_cell.length_c   1.000
_cell.angle_alpha   90.00
_cell.angle_beta   90.00
_cell.angle_gamma   90.00
#
_symmetry.space_group_name_H-M   'P 1'
#
loop_
_entity.id
_entity.type
_entity.pdbx_description
1 polymer ?
#
loop_
_entity_poly.entity_id
_entity_poly.type
_entity_poly.pdbx_seq_one_letter_code
_entity_poly.pdbx_strand_id
1 'polypeptide(L)' 'QQHNLLLCSVTGFYPGDIKIRWFWNGQEERAGVVSTGLVRNGDWTFQTTVMLEMTPELGDVYTCLVDHPSL' A
#
# COMPACT_ATOMS: atom_id res chain seq x y z
N GLN A 1 -19.23 -3.15 14.55
CA GLN A 1 -18.22 -3.88 13.76
C GLN A 1 -16.89 -3.17 13.99
N GLN A 2 -15.78 -3.90 14.15
CA GLN A 2 -14.49 -3.29 14.42
C GLN A 2 -13.72 -3.12 13.11
N HIS A 3 -13.75 -1.89 12.58
CA HIS A 3 -12.99 -1.52 11.41
C HIS A 3 -11.51 -1.42 11.78
N ASN A 4 -10.66 -2.04 10.98
CA ASN A 4 -9.21 -2.00 11.11
C ASN A 4 -8.60 -1.36 9.86
N LEU A 5 -7.41 -0.79 10.03
CA LEU A 5 -6.69 -0.12 8.97
C LEU A 5 -5.34 -0.82 8.78
N LEU A 6 -5.13 -1.42 7.61
CA LEU A 6 -3.82 -1.95 7.22
C LEU A 6 -3.01 -0.84 6.55
N LEU A 7 -1.70 -0.82 6.83
CA LEU A 7 -0.76 0.19 6.34
C LEU A 7 0.34 -0.49 5.53
N CYS A 8 0.45 -0.13 4.25
CA CYS A 8 1.57 -0.50 3.41
C CYS A 8 2.46 0.72 3.20
N SER A 9 3.57 0.79 3.94
CA SER A 9 4.53 1.89 3.87
C SER A 9 5.72 1.49 3.00
N VAL A 10 5.94 2.24 1.93
CA VAL A 10 7.08 2.08 1.02
C VAL A 10 7.93 3.35 1.09
N THR A 11 9.21 3.22 1.40
CA THR A 11 10.12 4.35 1.67
C THR A 11 11.45 4.16 0.95
N GLY A 12 12.17 5.27 0.72
CA GLY A 12 13.54 5.22 0.20
C GLY A 12 13.66 4.82 -1.27
N PHE A 13 12.58 4.90 -2.05
CA PHE A 13 12.57 4.45 -3.44
C PHE A 13 12.81 5.59 -4.44
N TYR A 14 13.40 5.25 -5.59
CA TYR A 14 13.64 6.15 -6.72
C TYR A 14 13.76 5.32 -8.02
N PRO A 15 13.18 5.72 -9.16
CA PRO A 15 12.43 6.96 -9.42
C PRO A 15 11.05 6.98 -8.73
N GLY A 16 10.33 8.10 -8.82
CA GLY A 16 9.04 8.27 -8.15
C GLY A 16 7.88 7.46 -8.75
N ASP A 17 8.06 6.89 -9.94
CA ASP A 17 7.07 6.04 -10.59
C ASP A 17 6.96 4.70 -9.84
N ILE A 18 5.79 4.45 -9.26
CA ILE A 18 5.50 3.26 -8.45
C ILE A 18 4.04 2.86 -8.62
N LYS A 19 3.76 1.56 -8.59
CA LYS A 19 2.39 1.02 -8.50
C LYS A 19 2.27 0.18 -7.24
N ILE A 20 1.28 0.51 -6.42
CA ILE A 20 0.98 -0.22 -5.19
C ILE A 20 -0.48 -0.65 -5.24
N ARG A 21 -0.73 -1.94 -5.04
CA ARG A 21 -2.07 -2.53 -5.09
C ARG A 21 -2.32 -3.40 -3.87
N TRP A 22 -3.53 -3.35 -3.37
CA TRP A 22 -4.00 -4.28 -2.34
C TRP A 22 -4.68 -5.48 -2.98
N PHE A 23 -4.48 -6.64 -2.38
CA PHE A 23 -5.19 -7.86 -2.70
C PHE A 23 -5.77 -8.45 -1.42
N TRP A 24 -7.03 -8.87 -1.49
CA TRP A 24 -7.72 -9.65 -0.47
C TRP A 24 -7.99 -11.04 -1.02
N ASN A 25 -7.42 -12.06 -0.38
CA ASN A 25 -7.54 -13.47 -0.78
C ASN A 25 -7.19 -13.71 -2.26
N GLY A 26 -6.19 -12.97 -2.77
CA GLY A 26 -5.70 -13.09 -4.15
C GLY A 26 -6.48 -12.26 -5.19
N GLN A 27 -7.56 -11.58 -4.80
CA GLN A 27 -8.29 -10.66 -5.68
C GLN A 27 -7.90 -9.20 -5.39
N GLU A 28 -7.72 -8.40 -6.44
CA GLU A 28 -7.37 -6.98 -6.28
C GLU A 28 -8.51 -6.22 -5.57
N GLU A 29 -8.18 -5.53 -4.49
CA GLU A 29 -9.09 -4.72 -3.68
C GLU A 29 -8.82 -3.23 -3.92
N ARG A 30 -9.90 -2.49 -4.13
CA ARG A 30 -9.89 -1.04 -4.39
C ARG A 30 -10.82 -0.27 -3.45
N ALA A 31 -11.84 -0.93 -2.90
CA ALA A 31 -12.70 -0.35 -1.89
C ALA A 31 -11.91 -0.14 -0.59
N GLY A 32 -12.11 1.01 0.06
CA GLY A 32 -11.41 1.35 1.30
C GLY A 32 -9.91 1.64 1.12
N VAL A 33 -9.39 1.68 -0.11
CA VAL A 33 -7.98 1.99 -0.37
C VAL A 33 -7.75 3.50 -0.41
N VAL A 34 -6.82 3.99 0.40
CA VAL A 34 -6.45 5.42 0.48
C VAL A 34 -4.93 5.56 0.45
N SER A 35 -4.40 6.47 -0.35
CA SER A 35 -2.96 6.77 -0.38
C SER A 35 -2.67 8.13 0.24
N THR A 36 -1.53 8.25 0.92
CA THR A 36 -0.98 9.56 1.32
C THR A 36 -0.46 10.38 0.14
N GLY A 37 -0.44 9.82 -1.07
CA GLY A 37 0.28 10.37 -2.22
C GLY A 37 1.79 10.18 -2.09
N LEU A 38 2.51 10.64 -3.11
CA LEU A 38 3.96 10.59 -3.17
C LEU A 38 4.57 11.75 -2.38
N VAL A 39 5.41 11.44 -1.40
CA VAL A 39 6.15 12.42 -0.58
C VAL A 39 7.62 12.33 -0.95
N ARG A 40 8.25 13.47 -1.24
CA ARG A 40 9.69 13.57 -1.52
C ARG A 40 10.48 13.67 -0.22
N ASN A 41 11.54 12.89 -0.10
CA ASN A 41 12.49 12.94 1.02
C ASN A 41 13.60 13.97 0.75
N GLY A 42 14.36 14.32 1.79
CA GLY A 42 15.50 15.25 1.70
C GLY A 42 16.74 14.70 0.98
N ASP A 43 16.72 13.42 0.62
CA ASP A 43 17.83 12.64 0.05
C ASP A 43 17.56 12.18 -1.40
N TRP A 44 16.68 12.86 -2.12
CA TRP A 44 16.23 12.56 -3.50
C TRP A 44 15.33 11.34 -3.66
N THR A 45 15.10 10.56 -2.61
CA THR A 45 14.18 9.43 -2.63
C THR A 45 12.73 9.87 -2.37
N PHE A 46 11.79 8.93 -2.48
CA PHE A 46 10.38 9.14 -2.20
C PHE A 46 9.86 8.16 -1.15
N GLN A 47 8.70 8.49 -0.60
CA GLN A 47 7.91 7.61 0.26
C GLN A 47 6.42 7.75 -0.05
N THR A 48 5.65 6.70 0.24
CA THR A 48 4.19 6.72 0.20
C THR A 48 3.64 5.64 1.12
N THR A 49 2.47 5.89 1.69
CA THR A 49 1.72 4.88 2.45
C THR A 49 0.37 4.67 1.77
N VAL A 50 0.05 3.41 1.48
CA VAL A 50 -1.25 3.00 0.95
C VAL A 50 -1.97 2.18 2.02
N MET A 51 -3.12 2.71 2.45
CA MET A 51 -3.96 2.18 3.51
C MET A 51 -5.12 1.38 2.91
N LEU A 52 -5.57 0.36 3.63
CA LEU A 52 -6.78 -0.40 3.34
C LEU A 52 -7.64 -0.47 4.61
N GLU A 53 -8.83 0.12 4.55
CA GLU A 53 -9.86 -0.07 5.58
C GLU A 53 -10.58 -1.40 5.35
N MET A 54 -10.65 -2.24 6.39
CA MET A 54 -11.27 -3.55 6.31
C MET A 54 -11.83 -4.03 7.66
N THR A 55 -12.66 -5.06 7.62
CA THR A 55 -13.09 -5.80 8.82
C THR A 55 -12.43 -7.18 8.77
N PRO A 56 -11.51 -7.51 9.71
CA PRO A 56 -10.73 -8.73 9.60
C PRO A 56 -11.58 -9.97 9.89
N GLU A 57 -11.50 -10.97 9.03
CA GLU A 57 -12.03 -12.30 9.31
C GLU A 57 -10.89 -13.33 9.49
N LEU A 58 -11.16 -14.36 10.29
CA LEU A 58 -10.17 -15.40 10.55
C LEU A 58 -9.87 -16.15 9.24
N GLY A 59 -8.61 -16.12 8.81
CA GLY A 59 -8.15 -16.79 7.59
C GLY A 59 -7.98 -15.86 6.40
N ASP A 60 -8.37 -14.58 6.50
CA ASP A 60 -8.11 -13.61 5.45
C ASP A 60 -6.61 -13.35 5.26
N VAL A 61 -6.23 -13.25 3.99
CA VAL A 61 -4.87 -12.89 3.58
C VAL A 61 -4.92 -11.60 2.79
N TYR A 62 -4.24 -10.58 3.32
CA TYR A 62 -4.09 -9.29 2.67
C TYR A 62 -2.66 -9.14 2.16
N THR A 63 -2.52 -8.77 0.88
CA THR A 63 -1.23 -8.57 0.24
C THR A 63 -1.13 -7.15 -0.29
N CYS A 64 -0.10 -6.43 0.09
CA CYS A 64 0.31 -5.19 -0.58
C CYS A 64 1.37 -5.53 -1.63
N LEU A 65 1.00 -5.45 -2.90
CA LEU A 65 1.90 -5.69 -4.02
C LEU A 65 2.53 -4.36 -4.46
N VAL A 66 3.86 -4.30 -4.41
CA VAL A 66 4.66 -3.16 -4.85
C VAL A 66 5.33 -3.51 -6.17
N ASP A 67 5.07 -2.72 -7.19
CA ASP A 67 5.70 -2.80 -8.51
C ASP A 67 6.45 -1.49 -8.76
N HIS A 68 7.79 -1.59 -8.79
CA HIS A 68 8.70 -0.46 -8.87
C HIS A 68 9.92 -0.83 -9.76
N PRO A 69 10.43 0.09 -10.60
CA PRO A 69 11.53 -0.20 -11.52
C PRO A 69 12.86 -0.64 -10.90
N SER A 70 13.07 -0.48 -9.60
CA SER A 70 14.32 -0.86 -8.92
C SER A 70 14.28 -2.25 -8.24
N LEU A 71 13.18 -3.00 -8.41
CA LEU A 71 13.00 -4.37 -7.89
C LEU A 71 13.16 -5.39 -9.02
#